data_AF-A0A662K132-F1
#
_entry.id   AF-A0A662K132-F1
#
_cell.length_a   1.000
_cell.length_b   1.000
_cell.length_c   1.000
_cell.angle_alpha   90.00
_cell.angle_beta   90.00
_cell.angle_gamma   90.00
#
_symmetry.space_group_name_H-M   'P 1'
#
loop_
_entity.id
_entity.type
_entity.pdbx_description
1 polymer ?
#
loop_
_entity_poly.entity_id
_entity_poly.type
_entity_poly.pdbx_seq_one_letter_code
_entity_poly.pdbx_strand_id
1 'polypeptide(L)'
;MSPLQVMKDGFYSEIINNILMGRVRGKQDLHREKIRLCRKYNIRGVPPDSEIIKHLPDYLSSEEKELLLSVLRKKPVRTVSGVTVVAVMTSPADCPHGRCVPCP
;
A
#
# COMPACT_ATOMS: atom_id res chain seq x y z
N MET A 1 -26.85 4.12 0.26
CA MET A 1 -25.40 4.00 -0.01
C MET A 1 -24.97 5.24 -0.76
N SER A 2 -23.89 5.91 -0.36
CA SER A 2 -23.47 7.15 -1.02
C SER A 2 -23.00 6.88 -2.47
N PRO A 3 -23.21 7.79 -3.43
CA PRO A 3 -22.77 7.61 -4.83
C PRO A 3 -21.26 7.34 -4.95
N LEU A 4 -20.49 7.88 -4.01
CA LEU A 4 -19.05 7.69 -3.89
C LEU A 4 -18.65 6.26 -3.51
N GLN A 5 -19.52 5.53 -2.81
CA GLN A 5 -19.28 4.15 -2.39
C GLN A 5 -19.38 3.19 -3.57
N VAL A 6 -20.40 3.37 -4.41
CA VAL A 6 -20.63 2.55 -5.62
C VAL A 6 -19.46 2.69 -6.61
N MET A 7 -18.93 3.91 -6.78
CA MET A 7 -17.77 4.16 -7.64
C MET A 7 -16.48 3.51 -7.12
N LYS A 8 -16.31 3.46 -5.79
CA LYS A 8 -15.16 2.80 -5.15
C LYS A 8 -15.26 1.28 -5.25
N ASP A 9 -16.43 0.69 -5.04
CA ASP A 9 -16.63 -0.76 -5.10
C ASP A 9 -16.39 -1.30 -6.52
N GLY A 10 -16.75 -0.51 -7.54
CA GLY A 10 -16.45 -0.81 -8.94
C GLY A 10 -14.95 -0.81 -9.25
N PHE A 11 -14.19 0.13 -8.68
CA PHE A 11 -12.73 0.16 -8.81
C PHE A 11 -12.08 -1.09 -8.21
N TYR A 12 -12.46 -1.48 -6.99
CA TYR A 12 -11.87 -2.64 -6.31
C TYR A 12 -12.16 -3.94 -7.05
N SER A 13 -13.40 -4.11 -7.52
CA SER A 13 -13.79 -5.29 -8.28
C SER A 13 -13.04 -5.39 -9.62
N GLU A 14 -12.86 -4.28 -10.34
CA GLU A 14 -12.17 -4.30 -11.64
C GLU A 14 -10.65 -4.51 -11.49
N ILE A 15 -10.02 -3.92 -10.48
CA ILE A 15 -8.57 -4.11 -10.27
C ILE A 15 -8.25 -5.55 -9.84
N ILE A 16 -9.08 -6.16 -8.98
CA ILE A 16 -8.92 -7.56 -8.55
C ILE A 16 -9.06 -8.49 -9.76
N ASN A 17 -10.10 -8.30 -10.57
CA ASN A 17 -10.30 -9.08 -11.79
C ASN A 17 -9.13 -8.93 -12.77
N ASN A 18 -8.60 -7.73 -12.98
CA ASN A 18 -7.47 -7.52 -13.89
C ASN A 18 -6.18 -8.20 -13.41
N ILE A 19 -6.00 -8.35 -12.09
CA ILE A 19 -4.88 -9.12 -11.52
C ILE A 19 -5.12 -10.63 -11.73
N LEU A 20 -6.33 -11.14 -11.45
CA LEU A 20 -6.68 -12.55 -11.62
C LEU A 20 -6.60 -13.00 -13.09
N MET A 21 -7.01 -12.15 -14.03
CA MET A 21 -6.88 -12.41 -15.48
C MET A 21 -5.43 -12.33 -15.98
N GLY A 22 -4.46 -12.02 -15.12
CA GLY A 22 -3.04 -11.94 -15.49
C GLY A 22 -2.70 -10.75 -16.39
N ARG A 23 -3.56 -9.73 -16.47
CA ARG A 23 -3.29 -8.45 -17.17
C ARG A 23 -2.29 -7.59 -16.39
N VAL A 24 -2.28 -7.74 -15.07
CA VAL A 24 -1.35 -7.07 -14.16
C VAL A 24 -0.41 -8.12 -13.57
N ARG A 25 0.84 -8.16 -14.04
CA ARG A 25 1.85 -9.14 -13.60
C ARG A 25 2.92 -8.55 -12.70
N GLY A 26 3.11 -7.23 -12.74
CA GLY A 26 4.13 -6.54 -11.97
C GLY A 26 3.66 -5.20 -11.41
N LYS A 27 4.52 -4.60 -10.57
CA LYS A 27 4.21 -3.32 -9.89
C LYS A 27 4.03 -2.15 -10.85
N GLN A 28 4.76 -2.13 -11.95
CA GLN A 28 4.62 -1.08 -12.97
C GLN A 28 3.25 -1.17 -13.64
N ASP A 29 2.81 -2.38 -13.96
CA ASP A 29 1.49 -2.62 -14.55
C ASP A 29 0.37 -2.28 -13.56
N LEU A 30 0.55 -2.66 -12.29
CA LEU A 30 -0.38 -2.33 -11.22
C LEU A 30 -0.54 -0.81 -11.08
N HIS A 31 0.57 -0.06 -11.12
CA HIS A 31 0.52 1.39 -11.01
C HIS A 31 -0.19 2.04 -12.21
N ARG A 32 0.12 1.59 -13.44
CA ARG A 32 -0.55 2.06 -14.66
C ARG A 32 -2.06 1.78 -14.60
N GLU A 33 -2.42 0.59 -14.18
CA GLU A 33 -3.81 0.16 -14.10
C GLU A 33 -4.59 0.94 -13.03
N LYS A 34 -3.97 1.20 -11.86
CA LYS A 34 -4.56 2.08 -10.85
C LYS A 34 -4.85 3.47 -11.39
N ILE A 35 -3.92 4.08 -12.13
CA ILE A 35 -4.14 5.41 -12.72
C ILE A 35 -5.30 5.37 -13.71
N ARG A 36 -5.34 4.36 -14.57
CA ARG A 36 -6.43 4.16 -15.55
C ARG A 36 -7.79 4.07 -14.85
N LEU A 37 -7.88 3.23 -13.83
CA LEU A 37 -9.12 3.01 -13.07
C LEU A 37 -9.50 4.23 -12.22
N CYS A 38 -8.55 4.94 -11.63
CA CYS A 38 -8.83 6.19 -10.90
C CYS A 38 -9.46 7.25 -11.81
N ARG A 39 -9.01 7.34 -13.08
CA ARG A 39 -9.63 8.21 -14.09
C ARG A 39 -11.04 7.72 -14.47
N LYS A 40 -11.22 6.41 -14.66
CA LYS A 40 -12.51 5.80 -15.03
C LYS A 40 -13.58 6.00 -13.95
N TYR A 41 -13.22 5.83 -12.68
CA TYR A 41 -14.13 5.91 -11.53
C TYR A 41 -14.09 7.27 -10.82
N ASN A 42 -13.36 8.24 -11.37
CA ASN A 42 -13.23 9.61 -10.85
C ASN A 42 -12.82 9.68 -9.36
N ILE A 43 -11.91 8.79 -8.95
CA ILE A 43 -11.44 8.68 -7.57
C ILE A 43 -10.42 9.77 -7.29
N ARG A 44 -10.62 10.54 -6.20
CA ARG A 44 -9.66 11.54 -5.71
C ARG A 44 -8.47 10.85 -5.06
N GLY A 45 -7.49 10.47 -5.87
CA GLY A 45 -6.22 9.90 -5.44
C GLY A 45 -6.09 8.40 -5.69
N VAL A 46 -4.86 7.94 -5.84
CA VAL A 46 -4.55 6.53 -6.09
C VAL A 46 -4.55 5.76 -4.76
N PRO A 47 -5.44 4.76 -4.57
CA PRO A 47 -5.51 4.03 -3.31
C PRO A 47 -4.25 3.19 -3.08
N PRO A 48 -3.78 3.10 -1.82
CA PRO A 48 -2.64 2.27 -1.44
C PRO A 48 -2.97 0.78 -1.63
N ASP A 49 -1.94 -0.04 -1.83
CA ASP A 49 -2.09 -1.49 -2.00
C ASP A 49 -2.79 -2.15 -0.80
N SER A 50 -2.56 -1.61 0.41
CA SER A 50 -3.20 -2.08 1.64
C SER A 50 -4.71 -1.87 1.67
N GLU A 51 -5.23 -0.83 1.01
CA GLU A 51 -6.67 -0.59 0.92
C GLU A 51 -7.31 -1.62 -0.02
N ILE A 52 -6.66 -1.93 -1.15
CA ILE A 52 -7.12 -2.98 -2.08
C ILE A 52 -7.16 -4.34 -1.39
N ILE A 53 -6.15 -4.67 -0.57
CA ILE A 53 -6.12 -5.92 0.19
C ILE A 53 -7.31 -6.03 1.17
N LYS A 54 -7.74 -4.92 1.79
CA LYS A 54 -8.90 -4.90 2.70
C LYS A 54 -10.23 -5.14 1.99
N HIS A 55 -10.30 -4.82 0.70
CA HIS A 55 -11.49 -5.00 -0.13
C HIS A 55 -11.47 -6.31 -0.93
N LEU A 56 -10.60 -7.26 -0.58
CA LEU A 56 -10.61 -8.57 -1.19
C LEU A 56 -11.88 -9.34 -0.82
N PRO A 57 -12.59 -9.92 -1.81
CA PRO A 57 -13.75 -10.75 -1.53
C PRO A 57 -13.38 -12.00 -0.72
N ASP A 58 -14.22 -12.35 0.25
CA ASP A 58 -14.00 -13.50 1.12
C ASP A 58 -14.06 -14.84 0.38
N TYR A 59 -14.81 -14.90 -0.71
CA TYR A 59 -15.03 -16.10 -1.54
C TYR A 59 -13.83 -16.52 -2.40
N LEU A 60 -12.75 -15.72 -2.46
CA LEU A 60 -11.54 -16.08 -3.22
C LEU A 60 -10.84 -17.30 -2.60
N SER A 61 -10.38 -18.21 -3.46
CA SER A 61 -9.54 -19.36 -3.09
C SER A 61 -8.22 -18.88 -2.47
N SER A 62 -7.59 -19.76 -1.66
CA SER A 62 -6.26 -19.52 -1.09
C SER A 62 -5.22 -19.21 -2.18
N GLU A 63 -5.31 -19.90 -3.32
CA GLU A 63 -4.39 -19.74 -4.47
C GLU A 63 -4.56 -18.37 -5.14
N GLU A 64 -5.81 -17.92 -5.33
CA GLU A 64 -6.13 -16.62 -5.91
C GLU A 64 -5.68 -15.48 -4.98
N LYS A 65 -5.90 -15.64 -3.67
CA LYS A 65 -5.41 -14.71 -2.66
C LYS A 65 -3.89 -14.63 -2.67
N GLU A 66 -3.19 -15.74 -2.82
CA GLU A 66 -1.73 -15.76 -2.89
C GLU A 66 -1.20 -15.06 -4.16
N LEU A 67 -1.84 -15.28 -5.30
CA LEU A 67 -1.53 -14.59 -6.55
C LEU A 67 -1.73 -13.07 -6.43
N LEU A 68 -2.85 -12.63 -5.84
CA LEU A 68 -3.13 -11.22 -5.56
C LEU A 68 -2.09 -10.61 -4.59
N LEU A 69 -1.76 -11.33 -3.51
CA LEU A 69 -0.77 -10.88 -2.53
C LEU A 69 0.63 -10.80 -3.13
N SER A 70 0.99 -11.65 -4.10
CA SER A 70 2.29 -11.58 -4.77
C SER A 70 2.50 -10.25 -5.51
N VAL A 71 1.44 -9.69 -6.07
CA VAL A 71 1.43 -8.42 -6.80
C VAL A 71 1.26 -7.23 -5.85
N LEU A 72 0.35 -7.35 -4.87
CA LEU A 72 -0.04 -6.25 -3.97
C LEU A 72 0.90 -6.09 -2.77
N ARG A 73 1.61 -7.12 -2.32
CA ARG A 73 2.56 -6.96 -1.21
C ARG A 73 3.74 -6.08 -1.64
N LYS A 74 3.98 -5.02 -0.86
CA LYS A 74 5.32 -4.45 -0.79
C LYS A 74 6.26 -5.55 -0.29
N LYS A 75 7.36 -5.76 -1.02
CA LYS A 75 8.40 -6.77 -0.76
C LYS A 75 8.58 -6.91 0.76
N PRO A 76 8.58 -8.12 1.34
CA PRO A 76 8.84 -8.27 2.76
C PRO A 76 10.31 -7.90 2.98
N VAL A 77 10.58 -6.63 3.26
CA VAL A 77 11.88 -6.18 3.73
C VAL A 77 11.64 -5.47 5.04
N ARG A 78 11.95 -6.15 6.13
CA ARG A 78 12.17 -5.48 7.41
C ARG A 78 13.51 -4.73 7.38
N THR A 79 14.49 -5.27 6.65
CA THR A 79 15.84 -4.75 6.45
C THR A 79 16.36 -5.27 5.10
N VAL A 80 16.98 -4.41 4.28
CA VAL A 80 17.56 -4.82 2.98
C VAL A 80 18.97 -5.41 3.16
N SER A 81 19.65 -5.10 4.28
CA SER A 81 21.04 -5.50 4.52
C SER A 81 21.23 -6.59 5.59
N GLY A 82 20.14 -7.14 6.15
CA GLY A 82 20.22 -8.10 7.28
C GLY A 82 20.60 -7.50 8.63
N VAL A 83 20.85 -6.18 8.70
CA VAL A 83 21.21 -5.46 9.95
C VAL A 83 19.98 -4.79 10.54
N THR A 84 19.65 -5.10 11.79
CA THR A 84 18.57 -4.46 12.55
C THR A 84 19.12 -3.28 13.34
N VAL A 85 18.80 -2.05 12.91
CA VAL A 85 19.18 -0.85 13.65
C VAL A 85 18.28 -0.71 14.88
N VAL A 86 18.89 -0.72 16.07
CA VAL A 86 18.20 -0.44 17.34
C VAL A 86 18.68 0.91 17.85
N ALA A 87 17.83 1.93 17.75
CA ALA A 87 18.07 3.22 18.38
C ALA A 87 17.54 3.17 19.82
N VAL A 88 18.40 3.45 20.78
CA VAL A 88 18.03 3.65 22.18
C VAL A 88 18.13 5.13 22.51
N MET A 89 17.19 5.62 23.31
CA MET A 89 17.26 6.97 23.87
C MET A 89 17.74 6.86 25.32
N THR A 90 18.65 7.74 25.72
CA THR A 90 19.04 7.88 27.12
C THR A 90 18.01 8.70 27.87
N SER A 91 18.11 8.71 29.21
CA SER A 91 17.32 9.62 30.04
C SER A 91 17.47 11.08 29.56
N PRO A 92 16.40 11.89 29.65
CA PRO A 92 16.47 13.32 29.34
C PRO A 92 17.56 14.00 30.17
N ALA A 93 18.41 14.78 29.51
CA ALA A 93 19.44 15.60 30.14
C ALA A 93 19.32 17.02 29.61
N ASP A 94 19.58 18.00 30.48
CA ASP A 94 19.60 19.40 30.07
C ASP A 94 20.71 19.63 29.04
N CYS A 95 20.42 20.43 28.03
CA CYS A 95 21.40 20.79 27.01
C CYS A 95 22.55 21.58 27.68
N PRO A 96 23.83 21.22 27.47
CA PRO A 96 24.96 21.89 28.11
C PRO A 96 25.07 23.37 27.74
N HIS A 97 24.42 23.80 26.65
CA HIS A 97 24.40 25.20 26.19
C HIS A 97 23.19 25.99 26.72
N GLY A 98 22.31 25.38 27.51
CA GLY A 98 21.20 26.03 28.23
C GLY A 98 20.05 26.58 27.36
N ARG A 99 20.20 26.63 26.03
CA ARG A 99 19.16 27.10 25.11
C ARG A 99 19.07 26.16 23.91
N CYS A 100 17.86 25.78 23.52
CA CYS A 100 17.60 24.97 22.33
C CYS A 100 17.78 25.81 21.05
N VAL A 101 19.04 26.07 20.70
CA VAL A 101 19.44 26.41 19.32
C VAL A 101 19.90 25.12 18.63
N PRO A 102 19.84 25.01 17.30
CA PRO A 102 20.42 23.85 16.62
C PRO A 102 21.90 23.75 17.01
N CYS A 103 22.25 22.67 17.73
CA CYS A 103 23.65 22.34 17.97
C CYS A 103 24.32 22.11 16.60
N PRO A 104 25.53 22.64 16.37
CA PRO A 104 26.32 22.27 15.19
C PRO A 104 26.58 20.77 15.15
#